data_AF-A0A1M7CZP4-F1
#
_entry.id   AF-A0A1M7CZP4-F1
#
_cell.length_a   1.000
_cell.length_b   1.000
_cell.length_c   1.000
_cell.angle_alpha   90.00
_cell.angle_beta   90.00
_cell.angle_gamma   90.00
#
_symmetry.space_group_name_H-M   'P 1'
#
loop_
_entity.id
_entity.type
_entity.pdbx_description
1 polymer ?
#
loop_
_entity_poly.entity_id
_entity_poly.type
_entity_poly.pdbx_seq_one_letter_code
_entity_poly.pdbx_strand_id
1 'polypeptide(L)'
;MRKIFIAVALIVAYVWSIPKPMESIENYNVLLVHGAYGSDKGISENSEYVSAYEDTTFLGNATLGDYTSNNRITKWLAKNIFEEIVSEKNYENARNSYIYNWRSFTNPANSSLNNAREMGDRMWNVQTSGFSKFGKRRSLFEEAQEMKAIAKDDSGKVHYGQSALELIRKNPDLYRQLASRYILIGHSMGGVVSREYVQGNFYNGDVDKIITLDSPHEGTGALNMQLDLLLFCSKIRRKSFKENRV
;
A
#
# COMPACT_ATOMS: atom_id res chain seq x y z
N MET A 1 29.29 -1.58 -42.97
CA MET A 1 29.17 -1.33 -41.51
C MET A 1 28.08 -0.30 -41.15
N ARG A 2 28.13 0.94 -41.67
CA ARG A 2 27.12 1.99 -41.35
C ARG A 2 25.66 1.60 -41.65
N LYS A 3 25.38 0.91 -42.76
CA LYS A 3 24.03 0.45 -43.12
C LYS A 3 23.49 -0.65 -42.20
N ILE A 4 24.36 -1.53 -41.69
CA ILE A 4 24.01 -2.60 -40.74
C ILE A 4 23.65 -1.97 -39.38
N PHE A 5 24.41 -0.97 -38.94
CA PHE A 5 24.13 -0.25 -37.70
C PHE A 5 22.77 0.46 -37.72
N ILE A 6 22.42 1.10 -38.85
CA ILE A 6 21.12 1.75 -39.03
C ILE A 6 19.99 0.71 -39.05
N ALA A 7 20.18 -0.43 -39.72
CA ALA A 7 19.20 -1.51 -39.74
C ALA A 7 18.95 -2.08 -38.33
N VAL A 8 20.01 -2.32 -37.54
CA VAL A 8 19.88 -2.78 -36.15
C VAL A 8 19.18 -1.73 -35.27
N ALA A 9 19.53 -0.45 -35.42
CA ALA A 9 18.87 0.63 -34.67
C ALA A 9 17.37 0.75 -35.00
N LEU A 10 17.00 0.58 -36.27
CA LEU A 10 15.60 0.57 -36.70
C LEU A 10 14.84 -0.66 -36.19
N ILE A 11 15.47 -1.85 -36.17
CA ILE A 11 14.86 -3.06 -35.59
C ILE A 11 14.65 -2.88 -34.09
N VAL A 12 15.62 -2.32 -33.36
CA VAL A 12 15.48 -2.04 -31.92
C VAL A 12 14.37 -1.01 -31.70
N ALA A 13 14.36 0.11 -32.44
CA ALA A 13 13.30 1.10 -32.33
C ALA A 13 11.92 0.50 -32.62
N TYR A 14 11.81 -0.35 -33.65
CA TYR A 14 10.56 -1.00 -34.02
C TYR A 14 10.09 -1.97 -32.92
N VAL A 15 10.97 -2.83 -32.40
CA VAL A 15 10.65 -3.77 -31.32
C VAL A 15 10.25 -3.06 -30.02
N TRP A 16 10.83 -1.90 -29.73
CA TRP A 16 10.46 -1.08 -28.57
C TRP A 16 9.17 -0.27 -28.77
N SER A 17 8.76 -0.04 -30.02
CA SER A 17 7.53 0.69 -30.37
C SER A 17 6.28 -0.19 -30.47
N ILE A 18 6.43 -1.52 -30.43
CA ILE A 18 5.27 -2.43 -30.40
C ILE A 18 4.61 -2.30 -29.02
N PRO A 19 3.31 -1.97 -28.95
CA PRO A 19 2.59 -1.96 -27.69
C PRO A 19 2.65 -3.36 -27.08
N LYS A 20 3.31 -3.46 -25.92
CA LYS A 20 3.35 -4.73 -25.18
C LYS A 20 1.96 -4.98 -24.62
N PRO A 21 1.35 -6.15 -24.86
CA PRO A 21 0.06 -6.47 -24.29
C PRO A 21 0.15 -6.35 -22.77
N MET A 22 -0.89 -5.76 -22.16
CA MET A 22 -0.95 -5.63 -20.71
C MET A 22 -1.04 -7.04 -20.11
N GLU A 23 -0.22 -7.33 -19.10
CA GLU A 23 -0.31 -8.60 -18.39
C GLU A 23 -1.65 -8.71 -17.63
N SER A 24 -2.10 -9.95 -17.41
CA SER A 24 -3.31 -10.23 -16.62
C SER A 24 -3.21 -9.56 -15.25
N ILE A 25 -4.32 -9.00 -14.77
CA ILE A 25 -4.42 -8.39 -13.44
C ILE A 25 -4.07 -9.37 -12.32
N GLU A 26 -4.22 -10.68 -12.59
CA GLU A 26 -3.87 -11.78 -11.69
C GLU A 26 -2.38 -11.81 -11.34
N ASN A 27 -1.52 -11.25 -12.21
CA ASN A 27 -0.08 -11.14 -11.98
C ASN A 27 0.31 -9.91 -11.13
N TYR A 28 -0.67 -9.10 -10.72
CA TYR A 28 -0.46 -7.89 -9.94
C TYR A 28 -1.10 -7.98 -8.56
N ASN A 29 -0.50 -7.24 -7.61
CA ASN A 29 -1.15 -6.86 -6.37
C ASN A 29 -1.72 -5.46 -6.53
N VAL A 30 -3.05 -5.35 -6.50
CA VAL A 30 -3.70 -4.04 -6.47
C VAL A 30 -3.76 -3.59 -5.01
N LEU A 31 -3.13 -2.48 -4.66
CA LEU A 31 -3.14 -1.95 -3.30
C LEU A 31 -3.99 -0.69 -3.25
N LEU A 32 -5.07 -0.71 -2.45
CA LEU A 32 -5.82 0.51 -2.13
C LEU A 32 -5.15 1.23 -0.97
N VAL A 33 -4.64 2.43 -1.22
CA VAL A 33 -3.93 3.22 -0.21
C VAL A 33 -4.79 4.41 0.19
N HIS A 34 -5.16 4.48 1.47
CA HIS A 34 -5.82 5.64 2.05
C HIS A 34 -4.89 6.32 3.04
N GLY A 35 -4.67 7.63 2.88
CA GLY A 35 -3.54 8.29 3.54
C GLY A 35 -3.89 9.22 4.70
N ALA A 36 -4.98 9.98 4.67
CA ALA A 36 -5.22 11.06 5.62
C ALA A 36 -6.42 10.76 6.51
N TYR A 37 -6.15 10.47 7.78
CA TYR A 37 -7.17 10.36 8.82
C TYR A 37 -6.57 10.70 10.20
N GLY A 38 -7.41 10.88 11.21
CA GLY A 38 -6.95 10.98 12.61
C GLY A 38 -6.08 9.79 13.03
N SER A 39 -5.08 10.06 13.87
CA SER A 39 -4.16 9.04 14.39
C SER A 39 -4.87 7.90 15.12
N ASP A 40 -6.03 8.21 15.73
CA ASP A 40 -6.92 7.28 16.43
C ASP A 40 -7.59 6.25 15.50
N LYS A 41 -7.54 6.47 14.17
CA LYS A 41 -8.09 5.53 13.18
C LYS A 41 -7.05 4.58 12.60
N GLY A 42 -5.80 4.67 13.07
CA GLY A 42 -4.76 3.72 12.76
C GLY A 42 -4.88 2.41 13.53
N ILE A 43 -3.76 1.68 13.60
CA ILE A 43 -3.63 0.50 14.46
C ILE A 43 -2.69 0.81 15.63
N SER A 44 -3.08 0.42 16.83
CA SER A 44 -2.27 0.60 18.04
C SER A 44 -1.10 -0.38 18.06
N GLU A 45 -0.06 -0.05 18.82
CA GLU A 45 1.07 -0.95 19.03
C GLU A 45 0.61 -2.22 19.77
N ASN A 46 0.92 -3.38 19.22
CA ASN A 46 0.60 -4.67 19.83
C ASN A 46 1.56 -5.75 19.31
N SER A 47 2.34 -6.34 20.20
CA SER A 47 3.30 -7.40 19.88
C SER A 47 2.64 -8.76 19.61
N GLU A 48 1.36 -8.92 19.92
CA GLU A 48 0.59 -10.17 19.73
C GLU A 48 -0.10 -10.24 18.37
N TYR A 49 0.01 -9.21 17.53
CA TYR A 49 -0.58 -9.29 16.19
C TYR A 49 -0.06 -10.50 15.43
N VAL A 50 -1.00 -11.26 14.87
CA VAL A 50 -0.73 -12.38 13.98
C VAL A 50 -0.36 -11.88 12.59
N SER A 51 0.09 -12.78 11.71
CA SER A 51 0.40 -12.42 10.33
C SER A 51 -0.88 -12.04 9.58
N ALA A 52 -0.75 -11.33 8.45
CA ALA A 52 -1.93 -10.86 7.71
C ALA A 52 -2.85 -12.02 7.28
N TYR A 53 -2.26 -13.15 6.89
CA TYR A 53 -2.99 -14.34 6.49
C TYR A 53 -3.71 -15.02 7.67
N GLU A 54 -3.09 -15.08 8.85
CA GLU A 54 -3.66 -15.69 10.05
C GLU A 54 -4.76 -14.82 10.68
N ASP A 55 -4.74 -13.51 10.42
CA ASP A 55 -5.70 -12.57 10.97
C ASP A 55 -7.12 -12.84 10.45
N THR A 56 -8.08 -12.83 11.36
CA THR A 56 -9.50 -12.98 11.04
C THR A 56 -10.25 -11.65 11.09
N THR A 57 -9.57 -10.61 11.58
CA THR A 57 -10.13 -9.29 11.86
C THR A 57 -9.51 -8.23 10.98
N PHE A 58 -10.34 -7.29 10.54
CA PHE A 58 -9.89 -6.10 9.84
C PHE A 58 -9.29 -5.11 10.85
N LEU A 59 -8.12 -4.53 10.56
CA LEU A 59 -7.42 -3.65 11.50
C LEU A 59 -7.48 -2.17 11.10
N GLY A 60 -7.92 -1.34 12.04
CA GLY A 60 -7.99 0.11 11.88
C GLY A 60 -9.21 0.56 11.06
N ASN A 61 -9.38 1.88 10.96
CA ASN A 61 -10.56 2.52 10.40
C ASN A 61 -10.24 3.52 9.28
N ALA A 62 -8.98 3.89 9.11
CA ALA A 62 -8.52 4.80 8.07
C ALA A 62 -8.30 4.08 6.73
N THR A 63 -9.37 3.49 6.19
CA THR A 63 -9.35 2.76 4.92
C THR A 63 -10.53 3.19 4.04
N LEU A 64 -10.52 2.78 2.77
CA LEU A 64 -11.65 2.98 1.86
C LEU A 64 -12.84 2.01 2.12
N GLY A 65 -12.80 1.30 3.26
CA GLY A 65 -13.81 0.36 3.73
C GLY A 65 -13.35 -1.09 3.66
N ASP A 66 -13.92 -1.91 4.55
CA ASP A 66 -13.70 -3.35 4.61
C ASP A 66 -14.43 -4.11 3.47
N TYR A 67 -14.21 -5.43 3.40
CA TYR A 67 -14.74 -6.28 2.34
C TYR A 67 -16.19 -6.72 2.57
N THR A 68 -16.75 -6.52 3.77
CA THR A 68 -18.09 -6.97 4.13
C THR A 68 -19.15 -5.87 4.01
N SER A 69 -18.75 -4.61 4.16
CA SER A 69 -19.66 -3.47 4.16
C SER A 69 -20.20 -3.18 2.76
N ASN A 70 -21.50 -3.39 2.56
CA ASN A 70 -22.21 -3.16 1.28
C ASN A 70 -22.10 -1.73 0.76
N ASN A 71 -21.83 -0.77 1.63
CA ASN A 71 -21.80 0.66 1.29
C ASN A 71 -20.37 1.16 1.02
N ARG A 72 -19.41 0.25 0.77
CA ARG A 72 -17.99 0.61 0.59
C ARG A 72 -17.49 0.26 -0.80
N ILE A 73 -16.58 1.09 -1.29
CA ILE A 73 -16.01 0.98 -2.64
C ILE A 73 -15.21 -0.31 -2.82
N THR A 74 -14.53 -0.79 -1.78
CA THR A 74 -13.75 -2.04 -1.82
C THR A 74 -14.63 -3.23 -2.24
N LYS A 75 -15.78 -3.40 -1.59
CA LYS A 75 -16.74 -4.47 -1.94
C LYS A 75 -17.37 -4.28 -3.31
N TRP A 76 -17.69 -3.04 -3.68
CA TRP A 76 -18.25 -2.74 -5.00
C TRP A 76 -17.26 -3.06 -6.13
N LEU A 77 -15.98 -2.68 -5.97
CA LEU A 77 -14.91 -2.99 -6.92
C LEU A 77 -14.69 -4.50 -7.02
N ALA A 78 -14.52 -5.17 -5.89
CA ALA A 78 -14.36 -6.63 -5.83
C ALA A 78 -15.48 -7.35 -6.62
N LYS A 79 -16.74 -7.00 -6.34
CA LYS A 79 -17.90 -7.68 -6.94
C LYS A 79 -18.15 -7.31 -8.40
N ASN A 80 -18.07 -6.03 -8.78
CA ASN A 80 -18.57 -5.55 -10.08
C ASN A 80 -17.47 -5.33 -11.11
N ILE A 81 -16.22 -5.12 -10.67
CA ILE A 81 -15.08 -4.88 -11.57
C ILE A 81 -14.22 -6.14 -11.69
N PHE A 82 -13.95 -6.80 -10.56
CA PHE A 82 -13.10 -7.99 -10.51
C PHE A 82 -13.89 -9.30 -10.48
N GLU A 83 -15.24 -9.23 -10.42
CA GLU A 83 -16.14 -10.38 -10.42
C GLU A 83 -15.80 -11.43 -9.33
N GLU A 84 -15.26 -10.96 -8.20
CA GLU A 84 -14.83 -11.80 -7.10
C GLU A 84 -16.00 -12.41 -6.34
N ILE A 85 -15.83 -13.65 -5.88
CA ILE A 85 -16.78 -14.29 -4.97
C ILE A 85 -16.67 -13.61 -3.60
N VAL A 86 -17.67 -12.81 -3.26
CA VAL A 86 -17.72 -12.12 -1.97
C VAL A 86 -18.36 -13.01 -0.90
N SER A 87 -17.52 -13.46 0.05
CA SER A 87 -17.92 -14.12 1.30
C SER A 87 -18.49 -13.12 2.33
N GLU A 88 -19.25 -13.63 3.28
CA GLU A 88 -19.70 -12.86 4.45
C GLU A 88 -18.56 -12.59 5.44
N LYS A 89 -17.44 -13.31 5.33
CA LYS A 89 -16.30 -13.17 6.23
C LYS A 89 -15.19 -12.35 5.59
N ASN A 90 -14.81 -11.27 6.27
CA ASN A 90 -13.76 -10.34 5.83
C ASN A 90 -12.45 -11.04 5.44
N TYR A 91 -11.99 -12.01 6.23
CA TYR A 91 -10.70 -12.67 5.99
C TYR A 91 -10.71 -13.58 4.76
N GLU A 92 -11.85 -14.17 4.40
CA GLU A 92 -11.98 -14.98 3.18
C GLU A 92 -11.91 -14.08 1.95
N ASN A 93 -12.57 -12.92 2.01
CA ASN A 93 -12.49 -11.92 0.95
C ASN A 93 -11.07 -11.38 0.79
N ALA A 94 -10.38 -11.05 1.87
CA ALA A 94 -9.02 -10.51 1.79
C ALA A 94 -8.00 -11.52 1.22
N ARG A 95 -8.21 -12.81 1.43
CA ARG A 95 -7.39 -13.89 0.84
C ARG A 95 -7.71 -14.14 -0.63
N ASN A 96 -8.96 -13.91 -1.04
CA ASN A 96 -9.42 -14.15 -2.41
C ASN A 96 -9.37 -12.92 -3.31
N SER A 97 -9.18 -11.72 -2.74
CA SER A 97 -9.27 -10.48 -3.50
C SER A 97 -7.99 -10.15 -4.26
N TYR A 98 -8.14 -9.64 -5.47
CA TYR A 98 -7.04 -9.04 -6.23
C TYR A 98 -6.58 -7.73 -5.61
N ILE A 99 -7.51 -7.06 -4.91
CA ILE A 99 -7.28 -5.82 -4.17
C ILE A 99 -6.92 -6.12 -2.73
N TYR A 100 -5.76 -5.68 -2.30
CA TYR A 100 -5.37 -5.67 -0.91
C TYR A 100 -5.75 -4.35 -0.24
N ASN A 101 -6.50 -4.47 0.86
CA ASN A 101 -6.84 -3.41 1.80
C ASN A 101 -7.20 -4.08 3.14
N TRP A 102 -6.25 -4.73 3.81
CA TRP A 102 -6.54 -5.52 5.00
C TRP A 102 -6.36 -4.77 6.33
N ARG A 103 -5.69 -3.62 6.27
CA ARG A 103 -5.53 -2.73 7.42
C ARG A 103 -5.26 -1.28 6.99
N SER A 104 -5.47 -0.35 7.92
CA SER A 104 -4.97 1.01 7.78
C SER A 104 -3.47 1.11 8.10
N PHE A 105 -2.90 2.28 7.83
CA PHE A 105 -1.60 2.67 8.40
C PHE A 105 -1.65 2.68 9.93
N THR A 106 -0.50 2.49 10.59
CA THR A 106 -0.38 2.58 12.05
C THR A 106 -0.72 3.95 12.57
N ASN A 107 -0.26 4.99 11.89
CA ASN A 107 -0.63 6.37 12.18
C ASN A 107 -1.01 7.08 10.87
N PRO A 108 -2.29 7.09 10.50
CA PRO A 108 -2.76 7.77 9.29
C PRO A 108 -2.47 9.28 9.28
N ALA A 109 -2.35 9.91 10.45
CA ALA A 109 -2.02 11.33 10.55
C ALA A 109 -0.52 11.62 10.39
N ASN A 110 0.31 10.59 10.18
CA ASN A 110 1.75 10.73 10.03
C ASN A 110 2.13 11.36 8.68
N SER A 111 3.41 11.67 8.49
CA SER A 111 3.91 12.19 7.21
C SER A 111 3.76 11.15 6.09
N SER A 112 3.62 11.65 4.85
CA SER A 112 3.53 10.80 3.66
C SER A 112 4.76 9.90 3.51
N LEU A 113 5.94 10.40 3.87
CA LEU A 113 7.18 9.64 3.86
C LEU A 113 7.16 8.46 4.85
N ASN A 114 6.67 8.67 6.07
CA ASN A 114 6.60 7.60 7.06
C ASN A 114 5.55 6.54 6.68
N ASN A 115 4.39 6.98 6.18
CA ASN A 115 3.39 6.06 5.66
C ASN A 115 3.90 5.32 4.40
N ALA A 116 4.75 5.95 3.58
CA ALA A 116 5.39 5.29 2.44
C ALA A 116 6.39 4.21 2.88
N ARG A 117 7.15 4.45 3.96
CA ARG A 117 8.00 3.41 4.57
C ARG A 117 7.15 2.26 5.08
N GLU A 118 6.08 2.54 5.81
CA GLU A 118 5.15 1.49 6.24
C GLU A 118 4.53 0.70 5.09
N MET A 119 4.25 1.38 3.99
CA MET A 119 3.63 0.74 2.83
C MET A 119 4.53 -0.31 2.18
N GLY A 120 5.83 -0.03 2.00
CA GLY A 120 6.70 -0.90 1.20
C GLY A 120 8.15 -1.07 1.65
N ASP A 121 8.58 -0.47 2.77
CA ASP A 121 9.87 -0.78 3.37
C ASP A 121 9.80 -2.15 4.05
N ARG A 122 10.54 -3.12 3.52
CA ARG A 122 10.60 -4.49 4.07
C ARG A 122 11.17 -4.53 5.49
N MET A 123 11.83 -3.46 5.92
CA MET A 123 12.37 -3.32 7.27
C MET A 123 11.45 -2.59 8.25
N TRP A 124 10.25 -2.17 7.80
CA TRP A 124 9.37 -1.28 8.58
C TRP A 124 9.06 -1.77 10.00
N ASN A 125 8.77 -3.07 10.18
CA ASN A 125 8.46 -3.67 11.48
C ASN A 125 9.48 -4.75 11.88
N VAL A 126 10.76 -4.48 11.63
CA VAL A 126 11.85 -5.36 12.08
C VAL A 126 11.91 -5.37 13.60
N GLN A 127 12.20 -6.55 14.16
CA GLN A 127 12.35 -6.74 15.59
C GLN A 127 13.46 -5.84 16.14
N THR A 128 13.12 -5.02 17.12
CA THR A 128 14.08 -4.21 17.87
C THR A 128 14.07 -4.73 19.30
N SER A 129 15.21 -5.25 19.77
CA SER A 129 15.34 -5.83 21.12
C SER A 129 14.48 -7.07 21.38
N GLY A 130 14.38 -7.97 20.40
CA GLY A 130 13.75 -9.30 20.54
C GLY A 130 12.25 -9.35 20.28
N PHE A 131 11.58 -8.21 20.12
CA PHE A 131 10.16 -8.13 19.76
C PHE A 131 9.95 -7.12 18.63
N SER A 132 8.91 -7.35 17.83
CA SER A 132 8.45 -6.35 16.86
C SER A 132 7.32 -5.54 17.50
N LYS A 133 7.25 -4.27 17.09
CA LYS A 133 6.30 -3.29 17.59
C LYS A 133 4.84 -3.63 17.23
N PHE A 134 4.66 -4.29 16.08
CA PHE A 134 3.37 -4.72 15.55
C PHE A 134 3.32 -6.24 15.33
N GLY A 135 3.90 -7.02 16.24
CA GLY A 135 3.85 -8.49 16.23
C GLY A 135 4.40 -9.13 14.95
N LYS A 136 3.60 -9.92 14.25
CA LYS A 136 3.98 -10.56 12.97
C LYS A 136 3.58 -9.73 11.74
N ARG A 137 3.08 -8.50 11.91
CA ARG A 137 2.71 -7.61 10.78
C ARG A 137 3.94 -7.19 9.99
N ARG A 138 3.75 -6.94 8.70
CA ARG A 138 4.80 -6.54 7.75
C ARG A 138 4.38 -5.26 7.03
N SER A 139 5.21 -4.79 6.10
CA SER A 139 4.79 -3.72 5.20
C SER A 139 3.53 -4.13 4.42
N LEU A 140 2.70 -3.16 4.03
CA LEU A 140 1.46 -3.46 3.29
C LEU A 140 1.72 -4.27 2.01
N PHE A 141 2.85 -4.04 1.36
CA PHE A 141 3.29 -4.83 0.20
C PHE A 141 3.53 -6.30 0.57
N GLU A 142 4.35 -6.54 1.59
CA GLU A 142 4.62 -7.92 2.01
C GLU A 142 3.35 -8.63 2.50
N GLU A 143 2.44 -7.91 3.17
CA GLU A 143 1.17 -8.48 3.60
C GLU A 143 0.26 -8.81 2.40
N ALA A 144 0.24 -7.98 1.36
CA ALA A 144 -0.49 -8.27 0.12
C ALA A 144 0.03 -9.53 -0.58
N GLN A 145 1.36 -9.71 -0.61
CA GLN A 145 1.98 -10.95 -1.08
C GLN A 145 1.61 -12.13 -0.19
N GLU A 146 1.62 -11.94 1.12
CA GLU A 146 1.29 -12.99 2.09
C GLU A 146 -0.12 -13.54 1.87
N MET A 147 -1.11 -12.67 1.66
CA MET A 147 -2.50 -13.09 1.46
C MET A 147 -2.68 -14.02 0.24
N LYS A 148 -1.87 -13.85 -0.80
CA LYS A 148 -1.94 -14.63 -2.04
C LYS A 148 -0.93 -15.78 -2.11
N ALA A 149 -0.03 -15.90 -1.14
CA ALA A 149 1.04 -16.87 -1.18
C ALA A 149 0.51 -18.29 -0.96
N ILE A 150 0.70 -19.13 -1.97
CA ILE A 150 0.40 -20.56 -1.94
C ILE A 150 1.59 -21.27 -2.56
N ALA A 151 2.13 -22.28 -1.89
CA ALA A 151 3.27 -23.04 -2.39
C ALA A 151 3.16 -24.50 -1.97
N LYS A 152 3.70 -25.40 -2.79
CA LYS A 152 3.82 -26.82 -2.44
C LYS A 152 5.28 -27.13 -2.09
N ASP A 153 5.49 -27.89 -1.04
CA ASP A 153 6.82 -28.43 -0.73
C ASP A 153 7.13 -29.69 -1.55
N ASP A 154 8.36 -30.18 -1.45
CA ASP A 154 8.85 -31.38 -2.14
C ASP A 154 8.06 -32.65 -1.74
N SER A 155 7.37 -32.62 -0.60
CA SER A 155 6.49 -33.71 -0.14
C SER A 155 5.06 -33.60 -0.69
N GLY A 156 4.78 -32.56 -1.48
CA GLY A 156 3.46 -32.29 -2.05
C GLY A 156 2.47 -31.61 -1.10
N LYS A 157 2.90 -31.24 0.12
CA LYS A 157 2.05 -30.54 1.09
C LYS A 157 1.91 -29.07 0.67
N VAL A 158 0.67 -28.58 0.71
CA VAL A 158 0.34 -27.18 0.39
C VAL A 158 0.53 -26.32 1.63
N HIS A 159 1.27 -25.23 1.47
CA HIS A 159 1.52 -24.18 2.46
C HIS A 159 0.82 -22.89 2.01
N TYR A 160 0.47 -22.05 2.98
CA TYR A 160 -0.20 -20.76 2.75
C TYR A 160 0.46 -19.64 3.55
N GLY A 161 0.22 -18.40 3.15
CA GLY A 161 0.63 -17.22 3.91
C GLY A 161 2.15 -17.11 4.09
N GLN A 162 2.58 -16.79 5.30
CA GLN A 162 3.99 -16.60 5.63
C GLN A 162 4.85 -17.84 5.31
N SER A 163 4.36 -19.05 5.62
CA SER A 163 5.06 -20.30 5.32
C SER A 163 5.28 -20.51 3.82
N ALA A 164 4.27 -20.16 2.99
CA ALA A 164 4.38 -20.22 1.55
C ALA A 164 5.35 -19.17 1.01
N LEU A 165 5.32 -17.93 1.54
CA LEU A 165 6.28 -16.89 1.15
C LEU A 165 7.72 -17.30 1.41
N GLU A 166 8.00 -17.91 2.57
CA GLU A 166 9.34 -18.40 2.90
C GLU A 166 9.79 -19.51 1.95
N LEU A 167 8.87 -20.40 1.58
CA LEU A 167 9.16 -21.47 0.63
C LEU A 167 9.42 -20.91 -0.78
N ILE A 168 8.61 -19.96 -1.24
CA ILE A 168 8.81 -19.27 -2.53
C ILE A 168 10.15 -18.53 -2.54
N ARG A 169 10.49 -17.83 -1.45
CA ARG A 169 11.75 -17.06 -1.36
C ARG A 169 13.00 -17.94 -1.39
N LYS A 170 12.90 -19.19 -0.95
CA LYS A 170 14.00 -20.16 -0.99
C LYS A 170 14.16 -20.83 -2.37
N ASN A 171 13.12 -20.79 -3.20
CA ASN A 171 13.02 -21.55 -4.43
C ASN A 171 12.80 -20.60 -5.64
N PRO A 172 13.86 -20.26 -6.39
CA PRO A 172 13.81 -19.31 -7.52
C PRO A 172 12.74 -19.60 -8.58
N ASP A 173 12.43 -20.87 -8.79
CA ASP A 173 11.44 -21.39 -9.74
C ASP A 173 10.00 -21.01 -9.36
N LEU A 174 9.71 -20.88 -8.05
CA LEU A 174 8.39 -20.55 -7.55
C LEU A 174 8.09 -19.05 -7.59
N TYR A 175 9.08 -18.18 -7.80
CA TYR A 175 8.88 -16.72 -7.82
C TYR A 175 7.89 -16.26 -8.89
N ARG A 176 7.75 -17.01 -9.98
CA ARG A 176 6.78 -16.70 -11.05
C ARG A 176 5.33 -16.85 -10.61
N GLN A 177 5.08 -17.55 -9.50
CA GLN A 177 3.74 -17.79 -8.95
C GLN A 177 3.28 -16.67 -8.03
N LEU A 178 4.20 -15.83 -7.55
CA LEU A 178 3.88 -14.72 -6.67
C LEU A 178 3.75 -13.43 -7.50
N ALA A 179 2.57 -12.80 -7.43
CA ALA A 179 2.40 -11.44 -7.90
C ALA A 179 3.40 -10.53 -7.15
N SER A 180 4.42 -10.07 -7.84
CA SER A 180 5.52 -9.28 -7.26
C SER A 180 5.46 -7.81 -7.67
N ARG A 181 4.60 -7.44 -8.62
CA ARG A 181 4.37 -6.07 -9.05
C ARG A 181 3.06 -5.51 -8.51
N TYR A 182 3.06 -4.21 -8.24
CA TYR A 182 1.95 -3.51 -7.62
C TYR A 182 1.31 -2.48 -8.55
N ILE A 183 -0.01 -2.40 -8.48
CA ILE A 183 -0.80 -1.28 -8.96
C ILE A 183 -1.32 -0.55 -7.73
N LEU A 184 -0.88 0.69 -7.52
CA LEU A 184 -1.30 1.48 -6.37
C LEU A 184 -2.50 2.33 -6.75
N ILE A 185 -3.59 2.21 -6.01
CA ILE A 185 -4.76 3.09 -6.12
C ILE A 185 -4.79 3.95 -4.85
N GLY A 186 -4.22 5.15 -4.95
CA GLY A 186 -4.09 6.08 -3.84
C GLY A 186 -5.23 7.07 -3.79
N HIS A 187 -5.97 7.10 -2.69
CA HIS A 187 -7.01 8.12 -2.43
C HIS A 187 -6.54 9.15 -1.40
N SER A 188 -6.86 10.42 -1.62
CA SER A 188 -6.45 11.52 -0.74
C SER A 188 -4.92 11.51 -0.57
N MET A 189 -4.40 11.61 0.65
CA MET A 189 -2.96 11.50 0.91
C MET A 189 -2.34 10.15 0.47
N GLY A 190 -3.14 9.11 0.22
CA GLY A 190 -2.64 7.83 -0.27
C GLY A 190 -1.94 7.90 -1.64
N GLY A 191 -2.35 8.83 -2.51
CA GLY A 191 -1.65 9.07 -3.77
C GLY A 191 -0.31 9.80 -3.58
N VAL A 192 -0.22 10.68 -2.57
CA VAL A 192 1.06 11.30 -2.18
C VAL A 192 1.98 10.24 -1.58
N VAL A 193 1.49 9.40 -0.66
CA VAL A 193 2.23 8.26 -0.09
C VAL A 193 2.76 7.34 -1.19
N SER A 194 1.93 7.01 -2.18
CA SER A 194 2.33 6.20 -3.33
C SER A 194 3.46 6.83 -4.12
N ARG A 195 3.40 8.15 -4.33
CA ARG A 195 4.47 8.92 -5.01
C ARG A 195 5.76 8.95 -4.18
N GLU A 196 5.66 9.21 -2.88
CA GLU A 196 6.81 9.23 -1.96
C GLU A 196 7.51 7.87 -1.92
N TYR A 197 6.77 6.76 -1.99
CA TYR A 197 7.36 5.42 -2.05
C TYR A 197 8.24 5.23 -3.28
N VAL A 198 7.72 5.52 -4.49
CA VAL A 198 8.48 5.30 -5.73
C VAL A 198 9.62 6.31 -5.93
N GLN A 199 9.58 7.45 -5.26
CA GLN A 199 10.65 8.44 -5.25
C GLN A 199 11.68 8.21 -4.11
N GLY A 200 11.33 7.38 -3.14
CA GLY A 200 12.15 7.09 -1.96
C GLY A 200 13.35 6.22 -2.29
N ASN A 201 14.40 6.34 -1.47
CA ASN A 201 15.60 5.50 -1.56
C ASN A 201 15.38 4.04 -1.10
N PHE A 202 14.17 3.73 -0.61
CA PHE A 202 13.71 2.40 -0.20
C PHE A 202 12.75 1.78 -1.23
N TYR A 203 12.63 2.37 -2.43
CA TYR A 203 11.86 1.79 -3.52
C TYR A 203 12.53 0.52 -4.07
N ASN A 204 11.78 -0.56 -4.22
CA ASN A 204 12.31 -1.85 -4.68
C ASN A 204 12.11 -2.11 -6.19
N GLY A 205 11.61 -1.14 -6.96
CA GLY A 205 11.34 -1.35 -8.39
C GLY A 205 10.10 -2.21 -8.66
N ASP A 206 9.19 -2.32 -7.70
CA ASP A 206 8.06 -3.25 -7.69
C ASP A 206 6.70 -2.58 -8.01
N VAL A 207 6.64 -1.28 -8.29
CA VAL A 207 5.39 -0.58 -8.67
C VAL A 207 5.35 -0.39 -10.19
N ASP A 208 4.29 -0.91 -10.82
CA ASP A 208 4.07 -0.76 -12.26
C ASP A 208 3.22 0.48 -12.57
N LYS A 209 2.22 0.78 -11.72
CA LYS A 209 1.28 1.89 -11.93
C LYS A 209 0.87 2.54 -10.62
N ILE A 210 0.64 3.84 -10.68
CA ILE A 210 -0.01 4.62 -9.62
C ILE A 210 -1.21 5.32 -10.23
N ILE A 211 -2.38 5.08 -9.65
CA ILE A 211 -3.65 5.73 -9.97
C ILE A 211 -4.01 6.56 -8.74
N THR A 212 -4.23 7.85 -8.92
CA THR A 212 -4.56 8.76 -7.81
C THR A 212 -5.99 9.26 -7.92
N LEU A 213 -6.67 9.28 -6.79
CA LEU A 213 -8.06 9.72 -6.66
C LEU A 213 -8.09 10.86 -5.64
N ASP A 214 -8.39 12.06 -6.11
CA ASP A 214 -8.50 13.27 -5.27
C ASP A 214 -7.30 13.48 -4.32
N SER A 215 -6.09 13.23 -4.83
CA SER A 215 -4.87 13.37 -4.05
C SER A 215 -4.34 14.79 -4.08
N PRO A 216 -4.07 15.43 -2.92
CA PRO A 216 -3.56 16.79 -2.86
C PRO A 216 -2.06 16.83 -3.18
N HIS A 217 -1.70 16.63 -4.45
CA HIS A 217 -0.29 16.54 -4.90
C HIS A 217 0.53 17.81 -4.65
N GLU A 218 -0.14 18.97 -4.64
CA GLU A 218 0.42 20.30 -4.38
C GLU A 218 0.09 20.80 -2.96
N GLY A 219 -0.44 19.92 -2.11
CA GLY A 219 -0.99 20.29 -0.81
C GLY A 219 -2.45 20.75 -0.90
N THR A 220 -2.99 21.17 0.25
CA THR A 220 -4.40 21.53 0.39
C THR A 220 -4.52 22.99 0.81
N GLY A 221 -5.09 23.84 -0.04
CA GLY A 221 -5.26 25.27 0.24
C GLY A 221 -6.03 25.58 1.53
N ALA A 222 -6.99 24.73 1.90
CA ALA A 222 -7.74 24.86 3.16
C ALA A 222 -6.85 24.77 4.42
N LEU A 223 -5.79 23.95 4.38
CA LEU A 223 -4.83 23.86 5.48
C LEU A 223 -4.03 25.16 5.61
N ASN A 224 -3.58 25.73 4.48
CA ASN A 224 -2.86 27.00 4.47
C ASN A 224 -3.74 28.12 5.06
N MET A 225 -5.03 28.17 4.69
CA MET A 225 -5.96 29.15 5.24
C MET A 225 -6.16 29.00 6.76
N GLN A 226 -6.23 27.77 7.28
CA GLN A 226 -6.34 27.54 8.73
C GLN A 226 -5.08 27.96 9.48
N LEU A 227 -3.90 27.66 8.94
CA LEU A 227 -2.62 28.09 9.51
C LEU A 227 -2.49 29.61 9.52
N ASP A 228 -2.87 30.27 8.42
CA ASP A 228 -2.86 31.74 8.33
C ASP A 228 -3.81 32.37 9.35
N LEU A 229 -5.01 31.81 9.53
CA LEU A 229 -5.96 32.27 10.53
C LEU A 229 -5.41 32.10 11.96
N LEU A 230 -4.78 30.97 12.26
CA LEU A 230 -4.15 30.73 13.56
C LEU A 230 -2.99 31.71 13.83
N LEU A 231 -2.15 31.95 12.82
CA LEU A 231 -1.05 32.92 12.90
C LEU A 231 -1.57 34.35 13.09
N PHE A 232 -2.63 34.71 12.38
CA PHE A 232 -3.32 36.00 12.52
C PHE A 232 -3.89 36.18 13.94
N CYS A 233 -4.64 35.20 14.45
CA CYS A 233 -5.18 35.20 15.81
C CYS A 233 -4.07 35.28 16.88
N SER A 234 -2.96 34.56 16.69
CA SER A 234 -1.79 34.59 17.58
C SER A 234 -1.12 35.98 17.59
N LYS A 235 -1.00 36.63 16.42
CA LYS A 235 -0.50 38.01 16.32
C LYS A 235 -1.40 39.01 17.05
N ILE A 236 -2.72 38.91 16.89
CA ILE A 236 -3.69 39.76 17.62
C ILE A 236 -3.54 39.58 19.13
N ARG A 237 -3.48 38.32 19.59
CA ARG A 237 -3.34 38.00 21.02
C ARG A 237 -2.06 38.58 21.63
N ARG A 238 -0.93 38.50 20.91
CA ARG A 238 0.35 39.10 21.36
C ARG A 238 0.31 40.64 21.40
N LYS A 239 -0.43 41.28 20.49
CA LYS A 239 -0.58 42.74 20.46
C LYS A 239 -1.42 43.23 21.65
N SER A 240 -2.56 42.58 21.90
CA SER A 240 -3.42 42.86 23.07
C SER A 240 -2.69 42.66 24.40
N PHE A 241 -1.83 41.65 24.53
CA PHE A 241 -1.07 41.41 25.75
C PHE A 241 0.04 42.46 26.01
N LYS A 242 0.57 43.10 24.96
CA LYS A 242 1.51 44.22 25.10
C LYS A 242 0.80 45.52 25.46
N GLU A 243 -0.40 45.76 24.92
CA GLU A 243 -1.21 46.96 25.21
C GLU A 243 -1.79 46.93 26.64
N ASN A 244 -2.02 45.75 27.22
CA ASN A 244 -2.52 45.59 28.59
C ASN A 244 -1.42 45.46 29.67
N ARG A 245 -0.14 45.67 29.32
CA ARG A 245 0.97 45.84 30.28
C ARG A 245 1.25 47.32 30.50
N VAL A 246 0.31 48.02 31.12
CA VAL A 246 0.48 49.35 31.69
C VAL A 246 -0.06 49.31 33.12
#